data_AF-A0A938QTE4-F1
#
_entry.id   AF-A0A938QTE4-F1
#
_cell.length_a   1.000
_cell.length_b   1.000
_cell.length_c   1.000
_cell.angle_alpha   90.00
_cell.angle_beta   90.00
_cell.angle_gamma   90.00
#
_symmetry.space_group_name_H-M   'P 1'
#
loop_
_entity.id
_entity.type
_entity.pdbx_description
1 polymer ?
#
loop_
_entity_poly.entity_id
_entity_poly.type
_entity_poly.pdbx_seq_one_letter_code
_entity_poly.pdbx_strand_id
1 'polypeptide(L)'
;MKIHVNFPVSDGRVVLRTEHDWDKDVEPVEASATVATFVVDLVRPTLALKPCLRRGTEFLWARGANYVLNAHEPFPSLFPYFEGSDHGRVSAALPFDVHGVTRSIRVYTPPGYAENPLRRYPVVYMADGKNLFFPDEAFAGHEWRVDETMDRLDQMNAIRKAIVVGIHTADRMRDYTKPGYEAYGRFVVEHLKPYVDAHFRTRPGPHDSVVMGSSLGGVVSLYLAWQHPDVFGRAACLSSTFGVFDDLFDRIAHEPRRDILLYLDSGWPRDNYDATNAMRDLLVVRGYRLGVDLLQFSAPEGLHTEASWAARLHIPFQFFFGRAWLAQRGERW
;
A
#
# COMPACT_ATOMS: atom_id res chain seq x y z
N MET A 1 12.55 22.12 -15.34
CA MET A 1 12.44 20.71 -14.90
C MET A 1 11.67 19.92 -15.93
N LYS A 2 12.15 18.73 -16.31
CA LYS A 2 11.50 17.86 -17.29
C LYS A 2 10.55 16.89 -16.57
N ILE A 3 9.35 16.71 -17.12
CA ILE A 3 8.28 15.87 -16.56
C ILE A 3 7.76 14.96 -17.66
N HIS A 4 7.43 13.71 -17.34
CA HIS A 4 6.70 12.82 -18.24
C HIS A 4 5.27 12.63 -17.73
N VAL A 5 4.30 12.83 -18.60
CA VAL A 5 2.91 12.45 -18.37
C VAL A 5 2.61 11.21 -19.19
N ASN A 6 2.38 10.09 -18.52
CA ASN A 6 2.17 8.78 -19.12
C ASN A 6 0.67 8.50 -19.16
N PHE A 7 0.09 8.61 -20.35
CA PHE A 7 -1.32 8.33 -20.60
C PHE A 7 -1.51 7.91 -22.06
N PRO A 8 -2.21 6.81 -22.35
CA PRO A 8 -2.49 6.42 -23.73
C PRO A 8 -3.51 7.37 -24.35
N VAL A 9 -3.06 8.15 -25.33
CA VAL A 9 -3.91 9.09 -26.07
C VAL A 9 -4.28 8.45 -27.40
N SER A 10 -5.54 8.03 -27.54
CA SER A 10 -6.09 7.57 -28.81
C SER A 10 -6.64 8.71 -29.67
N ASP A 11 -7.06 9.79 -29.03
CA ASP A 11 -7.64 10.99 -29.62
C ASP A 11 -7.34 12.19 -28.73
N GLY A 12 -6.99 13.32 -29.35
CA GLY A 12 -6.61 14.55 -28.65
C GLY A 12 -5.14 14.66 -28.26
N ARG A 13 -4.86 15.46 -27.22
CA ARG A 13 -3.53 15.62 -26.63
C ARG A 13 -3.58 15.96 -25.16
N VAL A 14 -2.52 15.59 -24.44
CA VAL A 14 -2.31 15.99 -23.04
C VAL A 14 -1.59 17.33 -22.99
N VAL A 15 -2.09 18.23 -22.14
CA VAL A 15 -1.47 19.52 -21.78
C VAL A 15 -1.33 19.60 -20.26
N LEU A 16 -0.56 20.55 -19.76
CA LEU A 16 -0.50 20.86 -18.32
C LEU A 16 -1.09 22.24 -18.04
N ARG A 17 -1.78 22.35 -16.90
CA ARG A 17 -2.07 23.62 -16.21
C ARG A 17 -1.23 23.70 -14.95
N THR A 18 -0.77 24.89 -14.59
CA THR A 18 0.16 25.06 -13.45
C THR A 18 -0.30 26.20 -12.55
N GLU A 19 0.19 26.25 -11.31
CA GLU A 19 -0.12 27.35 -10.40
C GLU A 19 0.38 28.73 -10.85
N HIS A 20 1.24 28.79 -11.87
CA HIS A 20 1.61 30.05 -12.51
C HIS A 20 0.43 30.67 -13.27
N ASP A 21 -0.38 29.82 -13.92
CA ASP A 21 -1.58 30.21 -14.66
C ASP A 21 -2.43 28.95 -14.94
N TRP A 22 -3.58 28.84 -14.28
CA TRP A 22 -4.50 27.70 -14.43
C TRP A 22 -5.35 27.79 -15.72
N ASP A 23 -5.35 28.95 -16.38
CA ASP A 23 -6.13 29.24 -17.60
C ASP A 23 -5.28 29.23 -18.87
N LYS A 24 -3.95 29.05 -18.75
CA LYS A 24 -3.02 28.86 -19.89
C LYS A 24 -2.41 27.45 -19.98
N ASP A 25 -2.40 26.89 -21.19
CA ASP A 25 -1.85 25.57 -21.44
C ASP A 25 -0.33 25.65 -21.50
N VAL A 26 0.33 24.71 -20.83
CA VAL A 26 1.71 24.35 -21.12
C VAL A 26 1.66 23.18 -22.08
N GLU A 27 2.12 23.40 -23.31
CA GLU A 27 2.17 22.38 -24.35
C GLU A 27 3.38 21.44 -24.14
N PRO A 28 3.28 20.16 -24.52
CA PRO A 28 4.40 19.26 -24.45
C PRO A 28 5.49 19.66 -25.45
N VAL A 29 6.75 19.51 -25.06
CA VAL A 29 7.91 19.70 -25.96
C VAL A 29 8.15 18.50 -26.86
N GLU A 30 7.66 17.32 -26.46
CA GLU A 30 7.71 16.06 -27.20
C GLU A 30 6.51 15.22 -26.78
N ALA A 31 5.85 14.54 -27.73
CA ALA A 31 4.73 13.66 -27.43
C ALA A 31 4.73 12.42 -28.32
N SER A 32 4.38 11.29 -27.74
CA SER A 32 4.08 10.02 -28.40
C SER A 32 2.65 9.58 -28.06
N ALA A 33 2.24 8.41 -28.54
CA ALA A 33 0.92 7.85 -28.24
C ALA A 33 0.68 7.56 -26.74
N THR A 34 1.73 7.45 -25.94
CA THR A 34 1.64 7.04 -24.52
C THR A 34 2.34 7.96 -23.55
N VAL A 35 3.20 8.87 -24.03
CA VAL A 35 3.99 9.77 -23.19
C VAL A 35 4.01 11.17 -23.78
N ALA A 36 3.67 12.17 -22.96
CA ALA A 36 3.87 13.57 -23.24
C ALA A 36 4.93 14.15 -22.30
N THR A 37 5.94 14.79 -22.87
CA THR A 37 7.07 15.37 -22.17
C THR A 37 6.91 16.87 -22.05
N PHE A 38 7.08 17.41 -20.85
CA PHE A 38 6.97 18.84 -20.57
C PHE A 38 8.26 19.37 -19.97
N VAL A 39 8.51 20.66 -20.20
CA VAL A 39 9.53 21.42 -19.48
C VAL A 39 8.82 22.56 -18.77
N VAL A 40 8.93 22.59 -17.45
CA VAL A 40 8.33 23.65 -16.61
C VAL A 40 9.39 24.36 -15.79
N ASP A 41 9.16 25.63 -15.50
CA ASP A 41 10.02 26.41 -14.63
C ASP A 41 9.59 26.28 -13.16
N LEU A 42 10.52 25.81 -12.33
CA LEU A 42 10.37 25.86 -10.87
C LEU A 42 10.98 27.14 -10.36
N VAL A 43 10.12 28.13 -10.13
CA VAL A 43 10.49 29.39 -9.46
C VAL A 43 10.59 29.19 -7.93
N ARG A 44 9.91 28.16 -7.41
CA ARG A 44 9.83 27.79 -5.99
C ARG A 44 10.26 26.33 -5.78
N PRO A 45 10.50 25.89 -4.52
CA PRO A 45 10.87 24.49 -4.23
C PRO A 45 9.84 23.45 -4.68
N THR A 46 8.59 23.89 -4.83
CA THR A 46 7.47 23.08 -5.32
C THR A 46 6.75 23.77 -6.46
N LEU A 47 6.11 22.96 -7.31
CA LEU A 47 5.19 23.44 -8.34
C LEU A 47 3.91 22.61 -8.31
N ALA A 48 2.77 23.25 -8.04
CA ALA A 48 1.47 22.61 -8.23
C ALA A 48 1.06 22.65 -9.71
N LEU A 49 0.61 21.50 -10.23
CA LEU A 49 0.16 21.36 -11.61
C LEU A 49 -0.92 20.31 -11.76
N LYS A 50 -1.56 20.29 -12.93
CA LYS A 50 -2.57 19.30 -13.30
C LYS A 50 -2.48 18.94 -14.77
N PRO A 51 -2.37 17.64 -15.13
CA PRO A 51 -2.60 17.21 -16.49
C PRO A 51 -4.05 17.45 -16.91
N CYS A 52 -4.23 17.85 -18.16
CA CYS A 52 -5.52 18.01 -18.80
C CYS A 52 -5.51 17.30 -20.16
N LEU A 53 -6.65 16.78 -20.57
CA LEU A 53 -6.85 16.14 -21.87
C LEU A 53 -7.71 17.03 -22.75
N ARG A 54 -7.19 17.40 -23.92
CA ARG A 54 -7.91 18.15 -24.95
C ARG A 54 -8.34 17.23 -26.07
N ARG A 55 -9.64 17.14 -26.35
CA ARG A 55 -10.22 16.32 -27.43
C ARG A 55 -11.22 17.13 -28.23
N GLY A 56 -10.83 17.62 -29.40
CA GLY A 56 -11.65 18.57 -30.16
C GLY A 56 -11.98 19.82 -29.33
N THR A 57 -13.26 20.01 -29.01
CA THR A 57 -13.75 21.09 -28.15
C THR A 57 -13.79 20.75 -26.66
N GLU A 58 -13.61 19.47 -26.31
CA GLU A 58 -13.65 19.00 -24.93
C GLU A 58 -12.34 19.30 -24.20
N PHE A 59 -12.47 19.67 -22.92
CA PHE A 59 -11.36 19.93 -22.01
C PHE A 59 -11.60 19.20 -20.68
N LEU A 60 -10.84 18.15 -20.42
CA LEU A 60 -10.94 17.34 -19.21
C LEU A 60 -9.76 17.59 -18.29
N TRP A 61 -10.04 17.86 -17.02
CA TRP A 61 -9.01 17.88 -15.98
C TRP A 61 -8.74 16.45 -15.51
N ALA A 62 -7.47 16.11 -15.27
CA ALA A 62 -7.17 14.88 -14.57
C ALA A 62 -7.90 14.84 -13.22
N ARG A 63 -8.42 13.68 -12.86
CA ARG A 63 -9.20 13.46 -11.65
C ARG A 63 -8.29 13.40 -10.42
N GLY A 64 -8.87 13.63 -9.24
CA GLY A 64 -8.14 13.72 -7.97
C GLY A 64 -7.46 15.07 -7.71
N ALA A 65 -6.59 15.11 -6.69
CA ALA A 65 -5.87 16.30 -6.25
C ALA A 65 -4.85 16.80 -7.28
N ASN A 66 -4.39 18.03 -7.11
CA ASN A 66 -3.29 18.57 -7.91
C ASN A 66 -2.01 17.77 -7.65
N TYR A 67 -1.22 17.58 -8.70
CA TYR A 67 0.12 17.04 -8.57
C TYR A 67 1.02 18.14 -8.04
N VAL A 68 1.84 17.81 -7.04
CA VAL A 68 2.83 18.72 -6.48
C VAL A 68 4.19 18.16 -6.81
N LEU A 69 4.92 18.84 -7.68
CA LEU A 69 6.31 18.52 -7.96
C LEU A 69 7.21 19.10 -6.89
N ASN A 70 8.30 18.40 -6.61
CA ASN A 70 9.36 18.86 -5.71
C ASN A 70 10.67 18.95 -6.50
N ALA A 71 11.43 20.04 -6.32
CA ALA A 71 12.71 20.25 -6.98
C ALA A 71 13.74 19.14 -6.72
N HIS A 72 13.58 18.36 -5.65
CA HIS A 72 14.44 17.23 -5.30
C HIS A 72 14.07 15.91 -5.98
N GLU A 73 12.96 15.85 -6.72
CA GLU A 73 12.54 14.66 -7.45
C GLU A 73 13.10 14.66 -8.89
N PRO A 74 14.06 13.78 -9.23
CA PRO A 74 14.61 13.75 -10.58
C PRO A 74 13.59 13.14 -11.55
N PHE A 75 13.11 13.95 -12.51
CA PHE A 75 12.23 13.55 -13.63
C PHE A 75 10.91 12.86 -13.20
N PRO A 76 9.93 13.60 -12.68
CA PRO A 76 8.67 13.04 -12.20
C PRO A 76 7.90 12.41 -13.35
N SER A 77 7.33 11.23 -13.07
CA SER A 77 6.42 10.53 -13.98
C SER A 77 5.00 10.60 -13.42
N LEU A 78 4.10 11.22 -14.17
CA LEU A 78 2.69 11.36 -13.81
C LEU A 78 1.88 10.33 -14.58
N PHE A 79 0.80 9.86 -13.95
CA PHE A 79 -0.10 8.84 -14.51
C PHE A 79 -1.54 9.29 -14.25
N PRO A 80 -2.06 10.27 -15.02
CA PRO A 80 -3.40 10.78 -14.82
C PRO A 80 -4.47 9.80 -15.29
N TYR A 81 -5.69 10.09 -14.89
CA TYR A 81 -6.93 9.52 -15.43
C TYR A 81 -7.96 10.67 -15.42
N PHE A 82 -8.94 10.64 -16.31
CA PHE A 82 -9.80 11.79 -16.64
C PHE A 82 -11.28 11.48 -16.46
N GLU A 83 -11.70 10.24 -16.73
CA GLU A 83 -13.12 9.86 -16.76
C GLU A 83 -13.47 8.86 -15.64
N GLY A 84 -12.48 8.14 -15.12
CA GLY A 84 -12.66 7.16 -14.07
C GLY A 84 -13.23 7.71 -12.76
N SER A 85 -13.79 6.80 -11.96
CA SER A 85 -14.23 7.04 -10.59
C SER A 85 -13.10 7.61 -9.71
N ASP A 86 -13.46 8.49 -8.77
CA ASP A 86 -12.56 8.97 -7.71
C ASP A 86 -12.44 7.98 -6.54
N HIS A 87 -13.16 6.87 -6.63
CA HIS A 87 -13.13 5.75 -5.70
C HIS A 87 -12.49 4.52 -6.33
N GLY A 88 -11.74 3.79 -5.52
CA GLY A 88 -11.21 2.49 -5.93
C GLY A 88 -12.32 1.46 -6.13
N ARG A 89 -11.93 0.30 -6.65
CA ARG A 89 -12.85 -0.82 -6.91
C ARG A 89 -12.39 -2.05 -6.18
N VAL A 90 -13.29 -2.62 -5.38
CA VAL A 90 -13.14 -3.94 -4.76
C VAL A 90 -13.75 -5.01 -5.66
N SER A 91 -13.04 -6.11 -5.89
CA SER A 91 -13.56 -7.25 -6.65
C SER A 91 -14.59 -8.05 -5.86
N ALA A 92 -15.38 -8.87 -6.55
CA ALA A 92 -16.01 -10.03 -5.91
C ALA A 92 -14.94 -10.94 -5.28
N ALA A 93 -15.34 -11.80 -4.34
CA ALA A 93 -14.46 -12.83 -3.81
C ALA A 93 -14.07 -13.80 -4.94
N LEU A 94 -12.77 -13.89 -5.22
CA LEU A 94 -12.21 -14.75 -6.25
C LEU A 94 -11.74 -16.06 -5.59
N PRO A 95 -12.28 -17.22 -5.97
CA PRO A 95 -11.74 -18.49 -5.50
C PRO A 95 -10.31 -18.67 -6.03
N PHE A 96 -9.43 -19.16 -5.16
CA PHE A 96 -8.03 -19.40 -5.44
C PHE A 96 -7.66 -20.76 -4.86
N ASP A 97 -7.65 -21.77 -5.74
CA ASP A 97 -7.32 -23.15 -5.39
C ASP A 97 -5.85 -23.44 -5.68
N VAL A 98 -5.17 -23.99 -4.67
CA VAL A 98 -3.82 -24.50 -4.81
C VAL A 98 -3.77 -25.87 -4.15
N HIS A 99 -3.49 -26.90 -4.95
CA HIS A 99 -3.34 -28.28 -4.50
C HIS A 99 -4.53 -28.78 -3.64
N GLY A 100 -5.76 -28.39 -4.00
CA GLY A 100 -6.97 -28.81 -3.30
C GLY A 100 -7.27 -28.04 -2.00
N VAL A 101 -6.50 -26.98 -1.71
CA VAL A 101 -6.83 -26.02 -0.65
C VAL A 101 -7.39 -24.77 -1.31
N THR A 102 -8.71 -24.68 -1.36
CA THR A 102 -9.39 -23.47 -1.85
C THR A 102 -9.38 -22.38 -0.78
N ARG A 103 -8.82 -21.23 -1.14
CA ARG A 103 -9.01 -19.96 -0.43
C ARG A 103 -9.79 -19.00 -1.31
N SER A 104 -10.15 -17.83 -0.78
CA SER A 104 -10.66 -16.75 -1.60
C SER A 104 -9.80 -15.51 -1.40
N ILE A 105 -9.72 -14.68 -2.43
CA ILE A 105 -9.08 -13.37 -2.34
C ILE A 105 -10.04 -12.28 -2.79
N ARG A 106 -9.91 -11.09 -2.19
CA ARG A 106 -10.52 -9.86 -2.68
C ARG A 106 -9.44 -8.88 -3.07
N VAL A 107 -9.61 -8.21 -4.20
CA VAL A 107 -8.62 -7.26 -4.69
C VAL A 107 -9.25 -5.88 -4.78
N TYR A 108 -8.69 -4.92 -4.04
CA TYR A 108 -8.93 -3.50 -4.23
C TYR A 108 -7.94 -2.96 -5.25
N THR A 109 -8.46 -2.26 -6.25
CA THR A 109 -7.68 -1.50 -7.23
C THR A 109 -7.95 -0.02 -7.08
N PRO A 110 -6.92 0.84 -7.08
CA PRO A 110 -7.08 2.26 -6.80
C PRO A 110 -7.77 3.03 -7.95
N PRO A 111 -8.25 4.26 -7.70
CA PRO A 111 -8.80 5.13 -8.73
C PRO A 111 -7.88 5.25 -9.96
N GLY A 112 -8.48 5.27 -11.15
CA GLY A 112 -7.75 5.34 -12.43
C GLY A 112 -7.05 4.05 -12.87
N TYR A 113 -7.12 2.95 -12.08
CA TYR A 113 -6.48 1.68 -12.44
C TYR A 113 -6.88 1.21 -13.84
N ALA A 114 -8.18 1.13 -14.14
CA ALA A 114 -8.67 0.62 -15.43
C ALA A 114 -8.35 1.55 -16.62
N GLU A 115 -8.36 2.87 -16.39
CA GLU A 115 -8.19 3.87 -17.45
C GLU A 115 -6.73 4.06 -17.86
N ASN A 116 -5.80 4.03 -16.89
CA ASN A 116 -4.37 4.21 -17.19
C ASN A 116 -3.60 2.87 -17.06
N PRO A 117 -3.44 2.11 -18.18
CA PRO A 117 -2.75 0.82 -18.17
C PRO A 117 -1.22 0.93 -18.03
N LEU A 118 -0.65 2.13 -18.11
CA LEU A 118 0.80 2.34 -18.04
C LEU A 118 1.30 2.36 -16.59
N ARG A 119 0.41 2.64 -15.62
CA ARG A 119 0.77 2.70 -14.21
C ARG A 119 0.88 1.30 -13.60
N ARG A 120 1.94 1.10 -12.80
CA ARG A 120 2.12 -0.07 -11.92
C ARG A 120 2.11 0.34 -10.46
N TYR A 121 1.68 -0.57 -9.59
CA TYR A 121 1.32 -0.27 -8.20
C TYR A 121 2.06 -1.17 -7.21
N PRO A 122 2.44 -0.67 -6.03
CA PRO A 122 2.79 -1.54 -4.92
C PRO A 122 1.56 -2.33 -4.45
N VAL A 123 1.77 -3.42 -3.73
CA VAL A 123 0.72 -4.34 -3.27
C VAL A 123 0.81 -4.55 -1.77
N VAL A 124 -0.33 -4.47 -1.09
CA VAL A 124 -0.50 -4.87 0.30
C VAL A 124 -1.28 -6.17 0.36
N TYR A 125 -0.64 -7.23 0.85
CA TYR A 125 -1.26 -8.52 1.13
C TYR A 125 -1.77 -8.49 2.57
N MET A 126 -3.09 -8.36 2.71
CA MET A 126 -3.74 -8.26 4.02
C MET A 126 -4.32 -9.60 4.43
N ALA A 127 -3.95 -10.06 5.63
CA ALA A 127 -4.61 -11.18 6.29
C ALA A 127 -6.08 -10.85 6.58
N ASP A 128 -6.89 -11.90 6.80
CA ASP A 128 -8.29 -11.78 7.23
C ASP A 128 -9.17 -11.01 6.22
N GLY A 129 -9.04 -11.34 4.94
CA GLY A 129 -9.65 -10.60 3.82
C GLY A 129 -11.17 -10.38 3.89
N LYS A 130 -11.93 -11.21 4.63
CA LYS A 130 -13.37 -11.02 4.87
C LYS A 130 -13.69 -9.77 5.68
N ASN A 131 -12.77 -9.33 6.55
CA ASN A 131 -12.99 -8.22 7.46
C ASN A 131 -12.63 -6.86 6.84
N LEU A 132 -12.19 -6.83 5.57
CA LEU A 132 -11.52 -5.63 5.04
C LEU A 132 -12.45 -4.60 4.41
N PHE A 133 -13.49 -5.05 3.70
CA PHE A 133 -14.20 -4.22 2.70
C PHE A 133 -15.72 -4.24 2.77
N PHE A 134 -16.33 -5.23 3.44
CA PHE A 134 -17.79 -5.27 3.59
C PHE A 134 -18.21 -5.61 5.03
N PRO A 135 -19.06 -4.78 5.69
CA PRO A 135 -19.53 -5.05 7.05
C PRO A 135 -20.28 -6.38 7.17
N ASP A 136 -21.08 -6.73 6.17
CA ASP A 136 -21.89 -7.96 6.15
C ASP A 136 -21.04 -9.26 6.12
N GLU A 137 -19.78 -9.17 5.70
CA GLU A 137 -18.83 -10.28 5.68
C GLU A 137 -17.90 -10.29 6.89
N ALA A 138 -17.76 -9.14 7.55
CA ALA A 138 -16.77 -8.90 8.57
C ALA A 138 -17.19 -9.50 9.92
N PHE A 139 -16.18 -9.86 10.72
CA PHE A 139 -16.41 -10.35 12.07
C PHE A 139 -17.20 -9.34 12.91
N ALA A 140 -18.29 -9.80 13.52
CA ALA A 140 -19.21 -8.98 14.32
C ALA A 140 -19.80 -7.76 13.58
N GLY A 141 -19.84 -7.76 12.24
CA GLY A 141 -20.41 -6.67 11.45
C GLY A 141 -19.53 -5.42 11.37
N HIS A 142 -18.26 -5.51 11.76
CA HIS A 142 -17.34 -4.39 11.79
C HIS A 142 -16.14 -4.67 10.90
N GLU A 143 -15.99 -3.90 9.84
CA GLU A 143 -14.87 -4.01 8.91
C GLU A 143 -13.73 -3.02 9.20
N TRP A 144 -12.62 -3.19 8.50
CA TRP A 144 -11.44 -2.32 8.56
C TRP A 144 -11.55 -1.03 7.77
N ARG A 145 -12.51 -0.97 6.83
CA ARG A 145 -12.74 0.20 5.98
C ARG A 145 -11.51 0.53 5.14
N VAL A 146 -10.92 -0.51 4.54
CA VAL A 146 -9.64 -0.40 3.83
C VAL A 146 -9.78 0.50 2.62
N ASP A 147 -10.82 0.30 1.81
CA ASP A 147 -11.06 1.05 0.58
C ASP A 147 -11.38 2.52 0.88
N GLU A 148 -12.20 2.84 1.87
CA GLU A 148 -12.47 4.26 2.18
C GLU A 148 -11.26 4.96 2.80
N THR A 149 -10.44 4.23 3.57
CA THR A 149 -9.18 4.77 4.09
C THR A 149 -8.21 5.08 2.94
N MET A 150 -8.05 4.14 2.00
CA MET A 150 -7.19 4.31 0.83
C MET A 150 -7.66 5.46 -0.07
N ASP A 151 -8.97 5.53 -0.36
CA ASP A 151 -9.57 6.59 -1.17
C ASP A 151 -9.39 7.96 -0.52
N ARG A 152 -9.66 8.08 0.80
CA ARG A 152 -9.49 9.34 1.53
C ARG A 152 -8.03 9.79 1.53
N LEU A 153 -7.09 8.87 1.76
CA LEU A 153 -5.66 9.18 1.73
C LEU A 153 -5.17 9.60 0.34
N ASP A 154 -5.71 8.99 -0.72
CA ASP A 154 -5.43 9.41 -2.10
C ASP A 154 -5.99 10.80 -2.42
N GLN A 155 -7.23 11.08 -2.01
CA GLN A 155 -7.87 12.39 -2.17
C GLN A 155 -7.13 13.50 -1.42
N MET A 156 -6.57 13.18 -0.25
CA MET A 156 -5.70 14.07 0.52
C MET A 156 -4.28 14.19 -0.05
N ASN A 157 -3.97 13.46 -1.13
CA ASN A 157 -2.64 13.34 -1.69
C ASN A 157 -1.58 12.87 -0.67
N ALA A 158 -2.01 12.13 0.35
CA ALA A 158 -1.18 11.74 1.49
C ALA A 158 -0.32 10.52 1.17
N ILE A 159 -0.79 9.63 0.28
CA ILE A 159 -0.11 8.38 -0.11
C ILE A 159 0.04 8.28 -1.63
N ARG A 160 1.00 7.45 -2.09
CA ARG A 160 0.93 6.86 -3.43
C ARG A 160 -0.12 5.76 -3.45
N LYS A 161 -0.89 5.68 -4.54
CA LYS A 161 -1.87 4.62 -4.80
C LYS A 161 -1.23 3.23 -4.69
N ALA A 162 -1.94 2.28 -4.11
CA ALA A 162 -1.55 0.87 -3.97
C ALA A 162 -2.72 -0.07 -4.29
N ILE A 163 -2.41 -1.32 -4.63
CA ILE A 163 -3.37 -2.43 -4.68
C ILE A 163 -3.43 -3.07 -3.30
N VAL A 164 -4.61 -3.54 -2.87
CA VAL A 164 -4.74 -4.38 -1.67
C VAL A 164 -5.30 -5.73 -2.07
N VAL A 165 -4.66 -6.80 -1.61
CA VAL A 165 -5.10 -8.19 -1.77
C VAL A 165 -5.48 -8.70 -0.38
N GLY A 166 -6.78 -8.79 -0.11
CA GLY A 166 -7.32 -9.40 1.09
C GLY A 166 -7.36 -10.92 0.95
N ILE A 167 -6.63 -11.63 1.81
CA ILE A 167 -6.50 -13.09 1.76
C ILE A 167 -7.49 -13.70 2.76
N HIS A 168 -8.49 -14.42 2.26
CA HIS A 168 -9.42 -15.15 3.11
C HIS A 168 -8.70 -16.39 3.64
N THR A 169 -8.64 -16.51 4.95
CA THR A 169 -8.19 -17.73 5.61
C THR A 169 -9.33 -18.74 5.71
N ALA A 170 -8.99 -20.02 5.62
CA ALA A 170 -9.92 -21.11 5.90
C ALA A 170 -9.97 -21.41 7.41
N ASP A 171 -8.82 -21.32 8.09
CA ASP A 171 -8.67 -21.54 9.52
C ASP A 171 -7.50 -20.67 10.01
N ARG A 172 -7.80 -19.64 10.80
CA ARG A 172 -6.80 -18.69 11.34
C ARG A 172 -5.80 -19.37 12.26
N MET A 173 -6.28 -20.24 13.14
CA MET A 173 -5.40 -20.90 14.11
C MET A 173 -4.42 -21.80 13.38
N ARG A 174 -4.91 -22.56 12.40
CA ARG A 174 -4.03 -23.38 11.58
C ARG A 174 -3.06 -22.54 10.74
N ASP A 175 -3.57 -21.56 9.99
CA ASP A 175 -2.77 -20.88 8.96
C ASP A 175 -1.80 -19.83 9.53
N TYR A 176 -2.07 -19.24 10.70
CA TYR A 176 -1.30 -18.10 11.21
C TYR A 176 -0.44 -18.40 12.45
N THR A 177 -0.47 -19.64 12.96
CA THR A 177 0.35 -20.06 14.11
C THR A 177 1.41 -21.07 13.70
N LYS A 178 2.38 -21.33 14.57
CA LYS A 178 3.37 -22.39 14.38
C LYS A 178 2.69 -23.77 14.52
N PRO A 179 2.96 -24.73 13.62
CA PRO A 179 3.84 -24.67 12.44
C PRO A 179 3.14 -24.23 11.14
N GLY A 180 1.83 -23.99 11.15
CA GLY A 180 1.05 -23.82 9.94
C GLY A 180 1.32 -22.52 9.15
N TYR A 181 1.83 -21.45 9.78
CA TYR A 181 2.27 -20.25 9.05
C TYR A 181 3.38 -20.54 8.05
N GLU A 182 4.10 -21.66 8.16
CA GLU A 182 5.16 -22.02 7.21
C GLU A 182 4.54 -22.48 5.89
N ALA A 183 3.47 -23.31 5.97
CA ALA A 183 2.72 -23.75 4.80
C ALA A 183 1.90 -22.61 4.20
N TYR A 184 1.30 -21.76 5.04
CA TYR A 184 0.64 -20.53 4.57
C TYR A 184 1.64 -19.60 3.88
N GLY A 185 2.84 -19.43 4.45
CA GLY A 185 3.90 -18.60 3.90
C GLY A 185 4.33 -19.05 2.50
N ARG A 186 4.60 -20.35 2.33
CA ARG A 186 4.86 -20.94 1.01
C ARG A 186 3.71 -20.72 0.04
N PHE A 187 2.46 -20.92 0.47
CA PHE A 187 1.29 -20.64 -0.37
C PHE A 187 1.28 -19.19 -0.89
N VAL A 188 1.52 -18.22 -0.01
CA VAL A 188 1.52 -16.81 -0.37
C VAL A 188 2.66 -16.48 -1.34
N VAL A 189 3.87 -16.98 -1.06
CA VAL A 189 5.09 -16.68 -1.83
C VAL A 189 5.13 -17.40 -3.17
N GLU A 190 4.81 -18.69 -3.20
CA GLU A 190 5.02 -19.56 -4.37
C GLU A 190 3.83 -19.56 -5.34
N HIS A 191 2.64 -19.18 -4.87
CA HIS A 191 1.42 -19.27 -5.68
C HIS A 191 0.65 -17.96 -5.75
N LEU A 192 0.26 -17.38 -4.61
CA LEU A 192 -0.62 -16.21 -4.62
C LEU A 192 0.07 -14.97 -5.20
N LYS A 193 1.26 -14.60 -4.70
CA LYS A 193 1.96 -13.42 -5.20
C LYS A 193 2.30 -13.54 -6.69
N PRO A 194 2.84 -14.66 -7.21
CA PRO A 194 3.02 -14.85 -8.65
C PRO A 194 1.73 -14.68 -9.46
N TYR A 195 0.61 -15.21 -8.96
CA TYR A 195 -0.69 -15.01 -9.61
C TYR A 195 -1.07 -13.53 -9.66
N VAL A 196 -0.93 -12.81 -8.55
CA VAL A 196 -1.26 -11.38 -8.48
C VAL A 196 -0.35 -10.57 -9.42
N ASP A 197 0.95 -10.85 -9.43
CA ASP A 197 1.91 -10.17 -10.31
C ASP A 197 1.66 -10.43 -11.81
N ALA A 198 1.09 -11.59 -12.16
CA ALA A 198 0.73 -11.94 -13.53
C ALA A 198 -0.60 -11.34 -14.00
N HIS A 199 -1.56 -11.13 -13.08
CA HIS A 199 -2.93 -10.70 -13.43
C HIS A 199 -3.21 -9.23 -13.13
N PHE A 200 -2.37 -8.58 -12.33
CA PHE A 200 -2.50 -7.18 -11.95
C PHE A 200 -1.24 -6.39 -12.31
N ARG A 201 -1.38 -5.07 -12.47
CA ARG A 201 -0.26 -4.17 -12.79
C ARG A 201 0.55 -3.86 -11.53
N THR A 202 1.30 -4.84 -11.04
CA THR A 202 2.10 -4.69 -9.82
C THR A 202 3.52 -4.17 -10.11
N ARG A 203 4.14 -3.63 -9.07
CA ARG A 203 5.59 -3.51 -8.89
C ARG A 203 6.02 -4.68 -7.99
N PRO A 204 6.64 -5.74 -8.53
CA PRO A 204 6.75 -7.03 -7.83
C PRO A 204 7.90 -7.10 -6.81
N GLY A 205 8.74 -6.06 -6.70
CA GLY A 205 9.91 -6.07 -5.82
C GLY A 205 9.55 -5.99 -4.32
N PRO A 206 10.47 -6.36 -3.42
CA PRO A 206 10.22 -6.44 -1.98
C PRO A 206 9.85 -5.08 -1.36
N HIS A 207 10.46 -3.98 -1.80
CA HIS A 207 10.10 -2.63 -1.32
C HIS A 207 8.68 -2.20 -1.73
N ASP A 208 8.07 -2.85 -2.71
CA ASP A 208 6.70 -2.58 -3.18
C ASP A 208 5.69 -3.65 -2.74
N SER A 209 6.13 -4.64 -1.94
CA SER A 209 5.31 -5.75 -1.45
C SER A 209 5.22 -5.71 0.08
N VAL A 210 4.02 -5.44 0.60
CA VAL A 210 3.74 -5.29 2.03
C VAL A 210 2.85 -6.43 2.50
N VAL A 211 3.10 -6.96 3.69
CA VAL A 211 2.19 -7.87 4.39
C VAL A 211 1.61 -7.19 5.62
N MET A 212 0.32 -7.38 5.89
CA MET A 212 -0.35 -6.66 6.97
C MET A 212 -1.48 -7.50 7.60
N GLY A 213 -1.66 -7.38 8.90
CA GLY A 213 -2.80 -7.97 9.60
C GLY A 213 -2.86 -7.59 11.06
N SER A 214 -3.93 -8.02 11.75
CA SER A 214 -4.06 -7.84 13.20
C SER A 214 -4.00 -9.15 13.97
N SER A 215 -3.67 -9.09 15.26
CA SER A 215 -3.70 -10.27 16.14
C SER A 215 -2.81 -11.38 15.54
N LEU A 216 -3.33 -12.59 15.32
CA LEU A 216 -2.64 -13.65 14.58
C LEU A 216 -2.28 -13.27 13.14
N GLY A 217 -3.09 -12.45 12.46
CA GLY A 217 -2.79 -11.90 11.14
C GLY A 217 -1.53 -11.02 11.14
N GLY A 218 -1.26 -10.32 12.24
CA GLY A 218 -0.03 -9.54 12.40
C GLY A 218 1.19 -10.41 12.72
N VAL A 219 0.99 -11.52 13.45
CA VAL A 219 2.01 -12.57 13.66
C VAL A 219 2.46 -13.16 12.32
N VAL A 220 1.53 -13.65 11.49
CA VAL A 220 1.89 -14.23 10.19
C VAL A 220 2.48 -13.20 9.23
N SER A 221 2.09 -11.92 9.34
CA SER A 221 2.69 -10.84 8.55
C SER A 221 4.15 -10.60 8.93
N LEU A 222 4.49 -10.58 10.22
CA LEU A 222 5.89 -10.46 10.64
C LEU A 222 6.71 -11.70 10.23
N TYR A 223 6.12 -12.89 10.38
CA TYR A 223 6.73 -14.14 9.91
C TYR A 223 7.06 -14.08 8.41
N LEU A 224 6.10 -13.68 7.57
CA LEU A 224 6.27 -13.58 6.12
C LEU A 224 7.42 -12.65 5.72
N ALA A 225 7.46 -11.43 6.27
CA ALA A 225 8.53 -10.48 5.96
C ALA A 225 9.90 -10.90 6.53
N TRP A 226 9.92 -11.56 7.69
CA TRP A 226 11.17 -12.01 8.30
C TRP A 226 11.77 -13.23 7.58
N GLN A 227 10.94 -14.20 7.19
CA GLN A 227 11.39 -15.42 6.51
C GLN A 227 11.60 -15.24 5.02
N HIS A 228 10.87 -14.33 4.37
CA HIS A 228 10.96 -14.07 2.94
C HIS A 228 11.22 -12.57 2.66
N PRO A 229 12.32 -11.98 3.18
CA PRO A 229 12.61 -10.56 3.04
C PRO A 229 12.90 -10.13 1.60
N ASP A 230 13.30 -11.07 0.74
CA ASP A 230 13.48 -10.91 -0.71
C ASP A 230 12.14 -10.80 -1.47
N VAL A 231 11.04 -11.22 -0.83
CA VAL A 231 9.68 -11.17 -1.37
C VAL A 231 8.87 -10.04 -0.74
N PHE A 232 8.94 -9.89 0.58
CA PHE A 232 8.19 -8.92 1.37
C PHE A 232 9.15 -8.05 2.16
N GLY A 233 9.41 -6.84 1.66
CA GLY A 233 10.31 -5.90 2.31
C GLY A 233 9.64 -5.12 3.45
N ARG A 234 8.35 -5.31 3.71
CA ARG A 234 7.57 -4.49 4.65
C ARG A 234 6.49 -5.27 5.36
N ALA A 235 6.31 -5.03 6.66
CA ALA A 235 5.22 -5.61 7.43
C ALA A 235 4.55 -4.61 8.38
N ALA A 236 3.22 -4.66 8.45
CA ALA A 236 2.44 -3.98 9.49
C ALA A 236 1.71 -4.99 10.39
N CYS A 237 1.98 -4.89 11.68
CA CYS A 237 1.52 -5.82 12.70
C CYS A 237 0.68 -5.04 13.72
N LEU A 238 -0.64 -5.13 13.57
CA LEU A 238 -1.58 -4.42 14.43
C LEU A 238 -2.00 -5.32 15.60
N SER A 239 -1.87 -4.86 16.83
CA SER A 239 -2.29 -5.60 18.04
C SER A 239 -1.87 -7.08 18.06
N SER A 240 -0.64 -7.39 17.63
CA SER A 240 -0.24 -8.77 17.35
C SER A 240 -0.01 -9.58 18.62
N THR A 241 -0.46 -10.83 18.64
CA THR A 241 -0.35 -11.76 19.78
C THR A 241 1.02 -12.44 19.79
N PHE A 242 2.11 -11.67 19.74
CA PHE A 242 3.47 -12.21 19.68
C PHE A 242 3.79 -13.09 20.90
N GLY A 243 4.44 -14.23 20.66
CA GLY A 243 4.93 -15.14 21.69
C GLY A 243 3.90 -16.09 22.28
N VAL A 244 2.66 -16.12 21.75
CA VAL A 244 1.61 -17.03 22.25
C VAL A 244 1.60 -18.35 21.48
N PHE A 245 1.58 -18.28 20.15
CA PHE A 245 1.49 -19.44 19.26
C PHE A 245 2.52 -19.38 18.13
N ASP A 246 3.64 -18.71 18.37
CA ASP A 246 4.72 -18.49 17.41
C ASP A 246 6.09 -18.60 18.08
N ASP A 247 7.14 -18.53 17.27
CA ASP A 247 8.55 -18.52 17.70
C ASP A 247 9.29 -17.25 17.25
N LEU A 248 8.57 -16.14 16.98
CA LEU A 248 9.18 -14.95 16.36
C LEU A 248 10.18 -14.25 17.27
N PHE A 249 9.96 -14.24 18.59
CA PHE A 249 10.97 -13.72 19.53
C PHE A 249 12.29 -14.48 19.41
N ASP A 250 12.23 -15.81 19.38
CA ASP A 250 13.42 -16.66 19.25
C ASP A 250 14.10 -16.46 17.90
N ARG A 251 13.33 -16.44 16.81
CA ARG A 251 13.87 -16.22 15.46
C ARG A 251 14.56 -14.86 15.34
N ILE A 252 13.90 -13.78 15.78
CA ILE A 252 14.45 -12.43 15.65
C ILE A 252 15.69 -12.24 16.54
N ALA A 253 15.72 -12.86 17.72
CA ALA A 253 16.86 -12.82 18.62
C ALA A 253 18.11 -13.49 18.03
N HIS A 254 17.95 -14.62 17.33
CA HIS A 254 19.08 -15.48 16.94
C HIS A 254 19.41 -15.47 15.44
N GLU A 255 18.47 -15.14 14.57
CA GLU A 255 18.70 -15.07 13.13
C GLU A 255 19.34 -13.73 12.71
N PRO A 256 19.99 -13.66 11.52
CA PRO A 256 20.48 -12.40 10.97
C PRO A 256 19.37 -11.36 10.82
N ARG A 257 19.70 -10.08 11.10
CA ARG A 257 18.79 -8.95 10.86
C ARG A 257 18.38 -8.91 9.39
N ARG A 258 17.10 -8.64 9.13
CA ARG A 258 16.53 -8.53 7.77
C ARG A 258 16.47 -7.07 7.33
N ASP A 259 16.68 -6.79 6.04
CA ASP A 259 16.48 -5.44 5.49
C ASP A 259 15.00 -5.23 5.15
N ILE A 260 14.20 -4.95 6.17
CA ILE A 260 12.75 -4.80 6.08
C ILE A 260 12.27 -3.58 6.86
N LEU A 261 11.14 -3.03 6.46
CA LEU A 261 10.48 -1.89 7.09
C LEU A 261 9.29 -2.36 7.93
N LEU A 262 9.29 -2.06 9.23
CA LEU A 262 8.32 -2.60 10.18
C LEU A 262 7.43 -1.52 10.79
N TYR A 263 6.13 -1.78 10.81
CA TYR A 263 5.16 -1.03 11.61
C TYR A 263 4.56 -1.96 12.67
N LEU A 264 4.67 -1.60 13.94
CA LEU A 264 4.07 -2.33 15.05
C LEU A 264 3.07 -1.41 15.76
N ASP A 265 1.85 -1.91 16.03
CA ASP A 265 0.95 -1.23 16.93
C ASP A 265 0.20 -2.13 17.91
N SER A 266 -0.42 -1.49 18.89
CA SER A 266 -1.27 -2.10 19.91
C SER A 266 -2.19 -1.04 20.49
N GLY A 267 -3.38 -1.42 20.94
CA GLY A 267 -4.13 -0.62 21.91
C GLY A 267 -3.47 -0.64 23.29
N TRP A 268 -3.63 0.45 24.04
CA TRP A 268 -3.15 0.57 25.42
C TRP A 268 -4.32 0.81 26.37
N PRO A 269 -4.36 0.18 27.56
CA PRO A 269 -3.34 -0.72 28.11
C PRO A 269 -3.55 -2.22 27.84
N ARG A 270 -4.70 -2.64 27.28
CA ARG A 270 -5.16 -4.05 27.35
C ARG A 270 -5.19 -4.81 26.03
N ASP A 271 -4.43 -4.36 25.02
CA ASP A 271 -4.49 -4.95 23.68
C ASP A 271 -3.09 -5.34 23.18
N ASN A 272 -2.55 -6.42 23.74
CA ASN A 272 -1.22 -6.95 23.44
C ASN A 272 -0.08 -5.92 23.60
N TYR A 273 -0.31 -4.86 24.38
CA TYR A 273 0.62 -3.76 24.57
C TYR A 273 2.01 -4.24 24.99
N ASP A 274 2.11 -5.04 26.06
CA ASP A 274 3.39 -5.50 26.58
C ASP A 274 4.17 -6.36 25.56
N ALA A 275 3.47 -7.27 24.87
CA ALA A 275 4.06 -8.11 23.83
C ALA A 275 4.56 -7.29 22.63
N THR A 276 3.78 -6.30 22.18
CA THR A 276 4.18 -5.38 21.10
C THR A 276 5.40 -4.54 21.49
N ASN A 277 5.43 -4.03 22.73
CA ASN A 277 6.58 -3.26 23.24
C ASN A 277 7.83 -4.14 23.37
N ALA A 278 7.70 -5.36 23.90
CA ALA A 278 8.80 -6.31 23.98
C ALA A 278 9.37 -6.66 22.59
N MET A 279 8.50 -6.86 21.58
CA MET A 279 8.93 -7.11 20.20
C MET A 279 9.66 -5.90 19.62
N ARG A 280 9.15 -4.67 19.83
CA ARG A 280 9.84 -3.43 19.46
C ARG A 280 11.23 -3.38 20.08
N ASP A 281 11.34 -3.63 21.39
CA ASP A 281 12.61 -3.52 22.10
C ASP A 281 13.64 -4.55 21.61
N LEU A 282 13.19 -5.78 21.33
CA LEU A 282 14.02 -6.79 20.68
C LEU A 282 14.53 -6.28 19.32
N LEU A 283 13.64 -5.77 18.45
CA LEU A 283 14.04 -5.25 17.14
C LEU A 283 15.06 -4.10 17.27
N VAL A 284 14.88 -3.19 18.24
CA VAL A 284 15.85 -2.12 18.50
C VAL A 284 17.22 -2.69 18.90
N VAL A 285 17.26 -3.69 19.79
CA VAL A 285 18.51 -4.39 20.15
C VAL A 285 19.14 -5.08 18.94
N ARG A 286 18.33 -5.57 18.00
CA ARG A 286 18.80 -6.16 16.74
C ARG A 286 19.22 -5.13 15.68
N GLY A 287 19.15 -3.82 15.99
CA GLY A 287 19.67 -2.74 15.15
C GLY A 287 18.64 -2.02 14.30
N TYR A 288 17.35 -2.26 14.50
CA TYR A 288 16.30 -1.41 13.93
C TYR A 288 16.23 -0.07 14.68
N ARG A 289 15.90 1.00 13.95
CA ARG A 289 15.85 2.39 14.42
C ARG A 289 14.44 2.93 14.30
N LEU A 290 13.92 3.40 15.44
CA LEU A 290 12.64 4.08 15.50
C LEU A 290 12.60 5.28 14.54
N GLY A 291 11.54 5.38 13.75
CA GLY A 291 11.35 6.44 12.77
C GLY A 291 12.21 6.31 11.51
N VAL A 292 12.90 5.18 11.30
CA VAL A 292 13.67 4.94 10.05
C VAL A 292 13.22 3.65 9.38
N ASP A 293 13.49 2.51 10.01
CA ASP A 293 13.13 1.16 9.55
C ASP A 293 12.17 0.43 10.51
N LEU A 294 11.80 1.07 11.63
CA LEU A 294 10.77 0.63 12.57
C LEU A 294 9.90 1.82 13.00
N LEU A 295 8.58 1.71 12.88
CA LEU A 295 7.62 2.61 13.51
C LEU A 295 6.81 1.83 14.54
N GLN A 296 6.67 2.37 15.74
CA GLN A 296 5.83 1.79 16.78
C GLN A 296 4.78 2.81 17.25
N PHE A 297 3.54 2.36 17.37
CA PHE A 297 2.43 3.18 17.86
C PHE A 297 1.65 2.46 18.96
N SER A 298 1.22 3.20 19.98
CA SER A 298 0.33 2.69 21.03
C SER A 298 -0.92 3.55 21.06
N ALA A 299 -2.05 2.97 20.66
CA ALA A 299 -3.33 3.68 20.59
C ALA A 299 -3.93 3.79 22.00
N PRO A 300 -4.04 5.00 22.58
CA PRO A 300 -4.66 5.16 23.89
C PRO A 300 -6.11 4.67 23.84
N GLU A 301 -6.49 3.83 24.80
CA GLU A 301 -7.83 3.22 24.89
C GLU A 301 -8.21 2.35 23.69
N GLY A 302 -7.23 2.01 22.83
CA GLY A 302 -7.42 1.08 21.72
C GLY A 302 -7.86 -0.31 22.22
N LEU A 303 -8.81 -0.90 21.52
CA LEU A 303 -9.38 -2.21 21.84
C LEU A 303 -8.91 -3.26 20.83
N HIS A 304 -9.00 -4.54 21.21
CA HIS A 304 -8.70 -5.67 20.31
C HIS A 304 -9.89 -5.96 19.39
N THR A 305 -10.24 -5.00 18.52
CA THR A 305 -11.43 -5.10 17.65
C THR A 305 -11.18 -4.51 16.26
N GLU A 306 -11.97 -4.98 15.28
CA GLU A 306 -11.99 -4.52 13.88
C GLU A 306 -12.13 -3.00 13.78
N ALA A 307 -13.10 -2.43 14.50
CA ALA A 307 -13.33 -0.99 14.52
C ALA A 307 -12.14 -0.19 15.07
N SER A 308 -11.43 -0.74 16.06
CA SER A 308 -10.24 -0.09 16.61
C SER A 308 -9.08 -0.10 15.61
N TRP A 309 -8.87 -1.20 14.89
CA TRP A 309 -7.88 -1.29 13.81
C TRP A 309 -8.20 -0.33 12.67
N ALA A 310 -9.47 -0.30 12.22
CA ALA A 310 -9.97 0.62 11.20
C ALA A 310 -9.63 2.09 11.53
N ALA A 311 -9.86 2.52 12.78
CA ALA A 311 -9.66 3.90 13.21
C ALA A 311 -8.20 4.40 13.05
N ARG A 312 -7.22 3.50 13.06
CA ARG A 312 -5.79 3.81 12.98
C ARG A 312 -5.10 3.29 11.72
N LEU A 313 -5.84 2.66 10.82
CA LEU A 313 -5.30 2.04 9.61
C LEU A 313 -4.61 3.03 8.66
N HIS A 314 -4.97 4.31 8.74
CA HIS A 314 -4.33 5.36 7.96
C HIS A 314 -2.82 5.51 8.27
N ILE A 315 -2.38 5.18 9.48
CA ILE A 315 -0.99 5.34 9.92
C ILE A 315 -0.04 4.41 9.16
N PRO A 316 -0.22 3.07 9.13
CA PRO A 316 0.67 2.19 8.37
C PRO A 316 0.65 2.49 6.86
N PHE A 317 -0.49 2.85 6.28
CA PHE A 317 -0.54 3.27 4.88
C PHE A 317 0.30 4.52 4.61
N GLN A 318 0.22 5.54 5.47
CA GLN A 318 1.08 6.72 5.36
C GLN A 318 2.55 6.39 5.64
N PHE A 319 2.86 5.44 6.51
CA PHE A 319 4.23 5.05 6.78
C PHE A 319 4.90 4.36 5.57
N PHE A 320 4.17 3.48 4.88
CA PHE A 320 4.72 2.76 3.72
C PHE A 320 4.61 3.53 2.41
N PHE A 321 3.53 4.27 2.21
CA PHE A 321 3.21 4.91 0.93
C PHE A 321 3.15 6.43 1.03
N GLY A 322 3.35 7.00 2.21
CA GLY A 322 3.16 8.43 2.45
C GLY A 322 4.24 9.29 1.82
N ARG A 323 3.83 10.50 1.40
CA ARG A 323 4.70 11.25 0.49
C ARG A 323 6.02 11.70 1.08
N ALA A 324 5.92 12.27 2.27
CA ALA A 324 7.08 12.74 3.02
C ALA A 324 8.04 11.60 3.36
N TRP A 325 7.51 10.42 3.72
CA TRP A 325 8.29 9.27 4.13
C TRP A 325 9.15 8.70 3.00
N LEU A 326 8.57 8.52 1.81
CA LEU A 326 9.30 8.02 0.66
C LEU A 326 10.43 8.98 0.25
N ALA A 327 10.16 10.29 0.27
CA ALA A 327 11.15 11.31 -0.03
C ALA A 327 12.34 11.28 0.95
N GLN A 328 12.09 11.12 2.25
CA GLN A 328 13.14 10.98 3.27
C GLN A 328 13.99 9.73 3.08
N ARG A 329 13.42 8.65 2.53
CA ARG A 329 14.13 7.39 2.25
C ARG A 329 14.77 7.33 0.87
N GLY A 330 14.66 8.39 0.05
CA GLY A 330 15.16 8.41 -1.32
C GLY A 330 14.45 7.42 -2.25
N GLU A 331 13.26 6.96 -1.86
CA GLU A 331 12.49 6.00 -2.64
C GLU A 331 11.68 6.71 -3.73
N ARG A 332 11.63 6.09 -4.93
CA ARG A 332 10.95 6.67 -6.09
C ARG A 332 9.43 6.56 -6.00
N TRP A 333 8.80 7.64 -6.47
CA TRP A 333 7.36 7.86 -6.62
C TRP A 333 6.74 6.99 -7.71
#